data_AF-A0A671WYS7-F1
#
_entry.id   AF-A0A671WYS7-F1
#
_cell.length_a   1.000
_cell.length_b   1.000
_cell.length_c   1.000
_cell.angle_alpha   90.00
_cell.angle_beta   90.00
_cell.angle_gamma   90.00
#
_symmetry.space_group_name_H-M   'P 1'
#
loop_
_entity.id
_entity.type
_entity.pdbx_description
1 polymer ?
#
loop_
_entity_poly.entity_id
_entity_poly.type
_entity_poly.pdbx_seq_one_letter_code
_entity_poly.pdbx_strand_id
1 'polypeptide(L)'
;MMRNQFSYWDWLHINHTKRERTFYLENGQTKAFKFDNTTTVKDIVLTLKDKLSIRAIEYFALVLEQQYIFPFLILLYVVQKKDSHDYRCLFRVCFIPRDPTDLLQDDPSAFEYLYLQVREANLSCSTSI
;
A
#
# COMPACT_ATOMS: atom_id res chain seq x y z
N MET A 1 -13.71 -7.26 -15.45
CA MET A 1 -12.55 -7.55 -16.32
C MET A 1 -11.34 -6.84 -15.74
N MET A 2 -10.67 -7.46 -14.75
CA MET A 2 -9.44 -6.94 -14.15
C MET A 2 -8.30 -7.17 -15.15
N ARG A 3 -7.85 -6.12 -15.85
CA ARG A 3 -6.66 -6.21 -16.69
C ARG A 3 -5.44 -6.42 -15.77
N ASN A 4 -4.67 -7.47 -16.07
CA ASN A 4 -3.43 -7.94 -15.43
C ASN A 4 -2.76 -6.95 -14.45
N GLN A 5 -3.13 -7.01 -13.17
CA GLN A 5 -2.49 -6.21 -12.12
C GLN A 5 -0.99 -6.48 -11.98
N PHE A 6 -0.52 -7.67 -12.35
CA PHE A 6 0.90 -8.00 -12.40
C PHE A 6 1.71 -7.03 -13.29
N SER A 7 1.12 -6.56 -14.41
CA SER A 7 1.77 -5.60 -15.30
C SER A 7 1.86 -4.18 -14.72
N TYR A 8 1.04 -3.84 -13.73
CA TYR A 8 1.07 -2.52 -13.09
C TYR A 8 2.34 -2.34 -12.26
N TRP A 9 2.79 -3.42 -11.61
CA TRP A 9 4.01 -3.44 -10.80
C TRP A 9 5.29 -3.38 -11.64
N ASP A 10 5.25 -3.90 -12.87
CA ASP A 10 6.38 -3.89 -13.78
C ASP A 10 6.64 -2.49 -14.38
N TRP A 11 5.64 -1.60 -14.42
CA TRP A 11 5.75 -0.22 -14.92
C TRP A 11 6.15 0.82 -13.86
N LEU A 12 6.29 0.42 -12.60
CA LEU A 12 6.60 1.33 -11.50
C LEU A 12 8.09 1.28 -11.17
N HIS A 13 8.82 2.31 -11.58
CA HIS A 13 10.21 2.51 -11.16
C HIS A 13 10.29 3.04 -9.73
N ILE A 14 11.37 2.75 -9.02
CA ILE A 14 11.66 3.32 -7.70
C ILE A 14 12.60 4.51 -7.87
N ASN A 15 12.38 5.60 -7.11
CA ASN A 15 13.27 6.74 -7.15
C ASN A 15 14.52 6.39 -6.34
N HIS A 16 15.59 6.00 -7.03
CA HIS A 16 16.85 5.57 -6.38
C HIS A 16 17.63 6.71 -5.71
N THR A 17 17.11 7.94 -5.70
CA THR A 17 17.67 9.04 -4.90
C THR A 17 17.62 8.75 -3.40
N LYS A 18 16.72 7.87 -2.93
CA LYS A 18 16.62 7.44 -1.53
C LYS A 18 16.95 5.95 -1.43
N ARG A 19 18.04 5.62 -0.72
CA ARG A 19 18.51 4.23 -0.51
C ARG A 19 17.65 3.41 0.46
N GLU A 20 16.77 4.05 1.20
CA GLU A 20 15.89 3.41 2.17
C GLU A 20 14.56 4.16 2.30
N ARG A 21 13.45 3.42 2.42
CA ARG A 21 12.11 4.00 2.61
C ARG A 21 11.29 3.14 3.56
N THR A 22 10.60 3.83 4.45
CA THR A 22 9.68 3.23 5.42
C THR A 22 8.30 3.13 4.81
N PHE A 23 7.74 1.92 4.85
CA PHE A 23 6.34 1.65 4.54
C PHE A 23 5.54 1.53 5.84
N TYR A 24 4.40 2.18 5.86
CA TYR A 24 3.44 2.17 6.95
C TYR A 24 2.36 1.13 6.63
N LEU A 25 2.02 0.32 7.62
CA LEU A 25 1.06 -0.77 7.50
C LEU A 25 -0.19 -0.45 8.32
N GLU A 26 -1.34 -0.96 7.89
CA GLU A 26 -2.63 -0.70 8.54
C GLU A 26 -2.74 -1.32 9.94
N ASN A 27 -1.87 -2.27 10.28
CA ASN A 27 -1.73 -2.80 11.64
C ASN A 27 -0.90 -1.90 12.58
N GLY A 28 -0.57 -0.67 12.17
CA GLY A 28 0.22 0.28 12.95
C GLY A 28 1.73 0.01 12.93
N GLN A 29 2.18 -1.06 12.27
CA GLN A 29 3.60 -1.35 12.13
C GLN A 29 4.23 -0.55 11.00
N THR A 30 5.56 -0.46 11.04
CA THR A 30 6.35 0.08 9.93
C THR A 30 7.41 -0.92 9.49
N LYS A 31 7.73 -0.89 8.20
CA LYS A 31 8.82 -1.68 7.63
C LYS A 31 9.70 -0.80 6.75
N ALA A 32 10.96 -0.65 7.15
CA ALA A 32 11.97 -0.03 6.31
C ALA A 32 12.51 -1.05 5.29
N PHE A 33 12.63 -0.60 4.05
CA PHE A 33 13.23 -1.34 2.96
C PHE A 33 14.41 -0.55 2.43
N LYS A 34 15.55 -1.23 2.33
CA LYS A 34 16.71 -0.72 1.60
C LYS A 34 16.56 -1.14 0.14
N PHE A 35 16.85 -0.23 -0.77
CA PHE A 35 16.78 -0.49 -2.21
C PHE A 35 18.14 -0.24 -2.85
N ASP A 36 18.42 -1.04 -3.87
CA ASP A 36 19.44 -0.76 -4.87
C ASP A 36 18.78 -0.43 -6.22
N ASN A 37 19.60 -0.27 -7.26
CA ASN A 37 19.14 0.06 -8.61
C ASN A 37 18.39 -1.09 -9.31
N THR A 38 18.28 -2.26 -8.66
CA THR A 38 17.61 -3.45 -9.20
C THR A 38 16.32 -3.78 -8.47
N THR A 39 16.11 -3.21 -7.29
CA THR A 39 14.91 -3.46 -6.50
C THR A 39 13.69 -2.85 -7.19
N THR A 40 12.69 -3.67 -7.46
CA THR A 40 11.45 -3.26 -8.11
C THR A 40 10.33 -3.04 -7.11
N VAL A 41 9.25 -2.37 -7.53
CA VAL A 41 8.03 -2.27 -6.71
C VAL A 41 7.44 -3.67 -6.45
N LYS A 42 7.52 -4.57 -7.43
CA LYS A 42 7.06 -5.95 -7.30
C LYS A 42 7.77 -6.67 -6.15
N ASP A 43 9.08 -6.51 -6.01
CA ASP A 43 9.84 -7.14 -4.92
C ASP A 43 9.37 -6.67 -3.53
N ILE A 44 9.05 -5.38 -3.41
CA ILE A 44 8.51 -4.79 -2.17
C ILE A 44 7.14 -5.37 -1.85
N VAL A 45 6.24 -5.38 -2.84
CA VAL A 45 4.88 -5.90 -2.70
C VAL A 45 4.91 -7.37 -2.32
N LEU A 46 5.71 -8.20 -2.99
CA LEU A 46 5.85 -9.62 -2.67
C LEU A 46 6.46 -9.83 -1.28
N THR A 47 7.43 -9.01 -0.87
CA THR A 47 7.98 -9.09 0.49
C THR A 47 6.95 -8.75 1.57
N LEU A 48 6.12 -7.72 1.33
CA LEU A 48 5.05 -7.34 2.27
C LEU A 48 3.95 -8.41 2.32
N LYS A 49 3.55 -8.91 1.15
CA LYS A 49 2.61 -10.03 1.00
C LYS A 49 3.03 -11.20 1.88
N ASP A 50 4.27 -11.67 1.73
CA ASP A 50 4.74 -12.86 2.44
C ASP A 50 4.89 -12.60 3.95
N LYS A 51 5.30 -11.40 4.37
CA LYS A 51 5.40 -11.04 5.80
C LYS A 51 4.04 -10.90 6.49
N LEU A 52 3.02 -10.51 5.74
CA LEU A 52 1.66 -10.33 6.25
C LEU A 52 0.80 -11.57 6.02
N SER A 53 1.36 -12.64 5.45
CA SER A 53 0.63 -13.86 5.08
C SER A 53 -0.57 -13.60 4.17
N ILE A 54 -0.49 -12.59 3.31
CA ILE A 54 -1.55 -12.24 2.36
C ILE A 54 -1.46 -13.16 1.14
N ARG A 55 -2.60 -13.74 0.77
CA ARG A 55 -2.79 -14.52 -0.46
C ARG A 55 -3.44 -13.68 -1.56
N ALA A 56 -4.46 -12.91 -1.20
CA ALA A 56 -5.29 -12.13 -2.10
C ALA A 56 -4.67 -10.75 -2.43
N ILE A 57 -3.46 -10.78 -3.00
CA ILE A 57 -2.66 -9.58 -3.27
C ILE A 57 -3.28 -8.64 -4.33
N GLU A 58 -4.20 -9.15 -5.14
CA GLU A 58 -4.96 -8.42 -6.16
C GLU A 58 -5.85 -7.31 -5.59
N TYR A 59 -6.07 -7.29 -4.27
CA TYR A 59 -6.80 -6.21 -3.62
C TYR A 59 -5.88 -5.05 -3.16
N PHE A 60 -4.57 -5.24 -3.20
CA PHE A 60 -3.59 -4.35 -2.57
C PHE A 60 -2.84 -3.45 -3.55
N ALA A 61 -2.45 -2.26 -3.08
CA ALA A 61 -1.60 -1.30 -3.76
C ALA A 61 -0.59 -0.66 -2.79
N LEU A 62 0.55 -0.20 -3.32
CA LEU A 62 1.37 0.78 -2.61
C LEU A 62 0.81 2.19 -2.87
N VAL A 63 0.63 3.00 -1.84
CA VAL A 63 0.06 4.35 -1.93
C VAL A 63 1.04 5.37 -1.40
N LEU A 64 1.13 6.53 -2.05
CA LEU A 64 1.84 7.70 -1.52
C LEU A 64 0.81 8.68 -0.96
N GLU A 65 0.85 8.93 0.33
CA GLU A 65 -0.06 9.86 1.02
C GLU A 65 0.71 11.09 1.48
N GLN A 66 0.26 12.27 1.09
CA GLN A 66 0.85 13.54 1.50
C GLN A 66 0.26 13.97 2.85
N GLN A 67 1.11 14.32 3.83
CA GLN A 67 0.69 14.55 5.23
C GLN A 67 -0.29 15.73 5.46
N TYR A 68 -0.56 16.58 4.48
CA TYR A 68 -1.27 17.87 4.68
C TYR A 68 -2.44 18.14 3.73
N ILE A 69 -2.76 17.20 2.83
CA ILE A 69 -3.93 17.31 1.95
C ILE A 69 -4.86 16.16 2.33
N PHE A 70 -6.16 16.45 2.52
CA PHE A 70 -7.22 15.46 2.70
C PHE A 70 -6.97 14.28 1.74
N PRO A 71 -7.02 13.01 2.17
CA PRO A 71 -6.37 11.91 1.47
C PRO A 71 -7.00 11.67 0.10
N PHE A 72 -6.51 12.40 -0.91
CA PHE A 72 -6.67 12.02 -2.29
C PHE A 72 -5.78 10.80 -2.46
N LEU A 73 -6.43 9.63 -2.53
CA LEU A 73 -5.86 8.36 -2.93
C LEU A 73 -5.21 8.54 -4.32
N ILE A 74 -3.95 8.95 -4.36
CA ILE A 74 -3.16 8.91 -5.58
C ILE A 74 -2.76 7.44 -5.75
N LEU A 75 -3.56 6.73 -6.54
CA LEU A 75 -3.17 5.47 -7.16
C LEU A 75 -1.90 5.75 -7.99
N LEU A 76 -0.75 5.46 -7.37
CA LEU A 76 0.55 5.21 -7.98
C LEU A 76 0.94 6.15 -9.15
N TYR A 77 1.46 7.33 -8.80
CA TYR A 77 2.55 7.95 -9.53
C TYR A 77 3.81 7.88 -8.66
N VAL A 78 4.46 6.71 -8.61
CA VAL A 78 5.77 6.64 -8.00
C VAL A 78 6.77 7.13 -9.05
N VAL A 79 7.49 8.18 -8.67
CA VAL A 79 8.78 8.67 -9.21
C VAL A 79 8.72 9.72 -10.31
N GLN A 80 8.42 10.96 -9.91
CA GLN A 80 9.25 12.10 -10.36
C GLN A 80 9.15 13.38 -9.52
N LYS A 81 8.52 13.39 -8.32
CA LYS A 81 8.57 14.60 -7.49
C LYS A 81 9.88 14.69 -6.70
N LYS A 82 10.59 15.80 -6.93
CA LYS A 82 11.95 16.10 -6.45
C LYS A 82 12.05 16.30 -4.94
N ASP A 83 10.94 16.49 -4.24
CA ASP A 83 10.89 16.73 -2.79
C ASP A 83 9.97 15.70 -2.12
N SER A 84 10.59 14.66 -1.54
CA SER A 84 9.90 13.44 -1.07
C SER A 84 9.71 13.36 0.45
N HIS A 85 9.98 14.46 1.17
CA HIS A 85 9.95 14.49 2.63
C HIS A 85 8.52 14.45 3.21
N ASP A 86 7.52 14.85 2.42
CA ASP A 86 6.14 15.03 2.91
C ASP A 86 5.21 13.84 2.61
N TYR A 87 5.74 12.75 2.01
CA TYR A 87 4.94 11.59 1.60
C TYR A 87 5.22 10.37 2.47
N ARG A 88 4.14 9.77 2.97
CA ARG A 88 4.12 8.44 3.59
C ARG A 88 3.85 7.39 2.53
N CYS A 89 4.60 6.30 2.56
CA CYS A 89 4.35 5.15 1.70
C CYS A 89 3.51 4.14 2.48
N LEU A 90 2.32 3.83 2.00
CA LEU A 90 1.38 2.93 2.66
C LEU A 90 1.21 1.68 1.81
N PHE A 91 0.96 0.55 2.45
CA PHE A 91 0.48 -0.66 1.78
C PHE A 91 -0.99 -0.82 2.13
N ARG A 92 -1.88 -0.74 1.13
CA ARG A 92 -3.32 -0.58 1.35
C ARG A 92 -4.15 -1.48 0.47
N VAL A 93 -5.29 -1.91 0.98
CA VAL A 93 -6.38 -2.44 0.15
C VAL A 93 -7.00 -1.28 -0.61
N CYS A 94 -6.81 -1.25 -1.93
CA CYS A 94 -7.30 -0.17 -2.80
C CYS A 94 -8.40 -0.62 -3.76
N PHE A 95 -8.47 -1.93 -4.02
CA PHE A 95 -9.53 -2.53 -4.80
C PHE A 95 -10.43 -3.25 -3.80
N ILE A 96 -11.58 -2.67 -3.49
CA ILE A 96 -12.45 -3.21 -2.44
C ILE A 96 -13.29 -4.34 -3.05
N PRO A 97 -13.34 -5.54 -2.42
CA PRO A 97 -14.22 -6.60 -2.87
C PRO A 97 -15.68 -6.14 -2.81
N ARG A 98 -16.51 -6.64 -3.75
CA ARG A 98 -17.94 -6.29 -3.76
C ARG A 98 -18.66 -6.79 -2.50
N ASP A 99 -18.27 -7.98 -2.04
CA ASP A 99 -18.68 -8.55 -0.77
C ASP A 99 -17.43 -8.81 0.10
N PRO A 100 -17.30 -8.17 1.28
CA PRO A 100 -16.17 -8.41 2.17
C PRO A 100 -16.10 -9.85 2.69
N THR A 101 -17.23 -10.57 2.72
CA THR A 101 -17.28 -11.95 3.22
C THR A 101 -16.60 -12.93 2.29
N ASP A 102 -16.60 -12.67 0.98
CA ASP A 102 -15.81 -13.45 0.00
C ASP A 102 -14.33 -13.36 0.35
N LEU A 103 -13.82 -12.13 0.61
CA LEU A 103 -12.44 -11.92 1.02
C LEU A 103 -12.13 -12.59 2.37
N LEU A 104 -13.06 -12.59 3.32
CA LEU A 104 -12.88 -13.28 4.60
C LEU A 104 -12.74 -14.80 4.42
N GLN A 105 -13.53 -15.40 3.54
CA GLN A 105 -13.47 -16.83 3.26
C GLN A 105 -12.18 -17.19 2.50
N ASP A 106 -11.82 -16.39 1.50
CA ASP A 106 -10.67 -16.63 0.64
C ASP A 106 -9.34 -16.29 1.31
N ASP A 107 -9.28 -15.23 2.12
CA ASP A 107 -8.07 -14.76 2.78
C ASP A 107 -8.39 -13.95 4.06
N PRO A 108 -8.53 -14.64 5.21
CA PRO A 108 -8.80 -13.99 6.49
C PRO A 108 -7.77 -12.92 6.87
N SER A 109 -6.50 -13.10 6.48
CA SER A 109 -5.43 -12.13 6.77
C SER A 109 -5.60 -10.85 5.96
N ALA A 110 -5.96 -10.96 4.68
CA ALA A 110 -6.30 -9.79 3.87
C ALA A 110 -7.57 -9.07 4.38
N PHE A 111 -8.58 -9.84 4.80
CA PHE A 111 -9.79 -9.27 5.40
C PHE A 111 -9.49 -8.52 6.70
N GLU A 112 -8.71 -9.11 7.60
CA GLU A 112 -8.28 -8.45 8.85
C GLU A 112 -7.53 -7.15 8.55
N TYR A 113 -6.66 -7.16 7.54
CA TYR A 113 -5.95 -5.97 7.09
C TYR A 113 -6.90 -4.87 6.58
N LEU A 114 -7.90 -5.24 5.77
CA LEU A 114 -8.94 -4.31 5.32
C LEU A 114 -9.73 -3.73 6.49
N TYR A 115 -10.08 -4.56 7.47
CA TYR A 115 -10.81 -4.12 8.66
C TYR A 115 -10.01 -3.08 9.46
N LEU A 116 -8.72 -3.31 9.66
CA LEU A 116 -7.81 -2.36 10.31
C LEU A 116 -7.75 -1.03 9.54
N GLN A 117 -7.60 -1.10 8.21
CA GLN A 117 -7.58 0.09 7.35
C GLN A 117 -8.83 0.96 7.51
N VAL A 118 -10.02 0.34 7.53
CA VAL A 118 -11.29 1.04 7.71
C VAL A 118 -11.40 1.63 9.12
N ARG A 119 -10.95 0.90 10.14
CA ARG A 119 -10.96 1.38 11.53
C ARG A 119 -10.10 2.63 11.70
N GLU A 120 -8.88 2.64 11.16
CA GLU A 120 -7.99 3.80 11.25
C GLU A 120 -8.53 5.01 10.45
N ALA A 121 -9.18 4.76 9.30
CA ALA A 121 -9.87 5.81 8.54
C ALA A 121 -11.03 6.45 9.34
N ASN A 122 -11.80 5.65 10.10
CA ASN A 122 -12.89 6.16 10.94
C ASN A 122 -12.38 6.93 12.17
N LEU A 123 -11.29 6.47 12.79
CA LEU A 123 -10.67 7.16 13.93
C LEU A 123 -10.11 8.53 13.52
N SER A 124 -9.42 8.61 12.39
CA SER A 124 -8.88 9.87 11.87
C SER A 124 -9.96 10.88 11.45
N CYS A 125 -11.12 10.41 10.99
CA CYS A 125 -12.28 11.27 10.72
C CYS A 125 -12.90 11.79 12.03
N SER A 126 -12.95 10.95 13.08
CA SER A 126 -13.59 11.29 14.37
C SER A 126 -12.79 12.29 15.21
N THR A 127 -11.46 12.33 15.05
CA THR A 127 -10.57 13.28 15.76
C THR A 127 -10.48 14.66 15.09
N SER A 128 -11.17 14.85 13.95
CA SER A 128 -11.18 16.10 13.19
C SER A 128 -12.44 16.96 13.45
N ILE A 129 -13.17 16.72 14.55
CA ILE A 129 -14.34 17.49 15.01
C ILE A 129 -14.01 18.18 16.34
#